data_AF-A0A1F7BE80-F1
#
_entry.id   AF-A0A1F7BE80-F1
#
_cell.length_a   1.000
_cell.length_b   1.000
_cell.length_c   1.000
_cell.angle_alpha   90.00
_cell.angle_beta   90.00
_cell.angle_gamma   90.00
#
_symmetry.space_group_name_H-M   'P 1'
#
loop_
_entity.id
_entity.type
_entity.pdbx_description
1 polymer ?
#
loop_
_entity_poly.entity_id
_entity_poly.type
_entity_poly.pdbx_seq_one_letter_code
_entity_poly.pdbx_strand_id
1 'polypeptide(L)'
;MRIAELLPQRLSVRILIASIAMGFALIPMHSNAATNNVTLRLRPHCEAVNQQECPSYAVKDPLTIQTPEIVKGSLIDMDLVIDNPTGQPITRVRGWMSYDSILLEGKKIEPSAAFPVVTPGEADFAALQGFLKLGLQTEAGKTVSDLVIPVARIQMLAAEVPQGGKTVIAFYDVQTSTDGHTAVIVDEDGQEKNVLVEVLGSLLVQLKQDQTAPIASAASSAPASAAAITSSSVTSIEASASSVASSIDGAASSISSVAAVPQEKTSFTLLQVQNLRLTTEGSTVYVAWDALTSSELQGYNVYYGAEMGRYLQRRTLPMEATTLTVRALPQDTTYYFAVRAINMNQEESAFSKEVAVKVGDPRTATAPLVLGQDTGPRGQNPLTASTTQSYGVPGKTGVSSILLLLFIASAVIGTLLAFRRQWTAHAHPL
;
A
#
# COMPACT_ATOMS: atom_id res chain seq x y z
N MET A 1 47.90 82.57 -17.84
CA MET A 1 46.47 82.92 -18.00
C MET A 1 45.83 81.80 -18.84
N ARG A 2 44.68 81.29 -18.39
CA ARG A 2 43.96 80.03 -18.80
C ARG A 2 43.50 80.02 -20.28
N ILE A 3 43.59 78.89 -21.00
CA ILE A 3 42.58 77.83 -21.31
C ILE A 3 41.32 78.30 -22.06
N ALA A 4 41.03 77.70 -23.23
CA ALA A 4 39.71 77.31 -23.77
C ALA A 4 39.92 76.41 -25.01
N GLU A 5 39.63 75.10 -24.94
CA GLU A 5 38.43 74.40 -25.44
C GLU A 5 38.35 74.23 -26.97
N LEU A 6 38.46 72.98 -27.44
CA LEU A 6 38.08 72.54 -28.78
C LEU A 6 37.41 71.16 -28.72
N LEU A 7 36.10 71.14 -28.95
CA LEU A 7 35.35 70.01 -29.51
C LEU A 7 35.37 70.14 -31.06
N PRO A 8 35.23 69.04 -31.82
CA PRO A 8 33.96 68.89 -32.55
C PRO A 8 33.47 67.44 -32.78
N GLN A 9 32.15 67.35 -32.96
CA GLN A 9 31.36 66.23 -33.45
C GLN A 9 31.71 65.82 -34.90
N ARG A 10 31.68 64.52 -35.22
CA ARG A 10 31.26 63.96 -36.53
C ARG A 10 30.71 62.54 -36.30
N LEU A 11 29.41 62.31 -36.52
CA LEU A 11 28.67 62.03 -37.75
C LEU A 11 28.64 60.53 -38.13
N SER A 12 27.41 60.06 -38.25
CA SER A 12 26.91 58.70 -38.40
C SER A 12 27.38 57.94 -39.64
N VAL A 13 27.57 56.62 -39.50
CA VAL A 13 27.47 55.64 -40.59
C VAL A 13 26.50 54.54 -40.15
N ARG A 14 25.37 54.44 -40.85
CA ARG A 14 24.40 53.34 -40.75
C ARG A 14 24.87 52.21 -41.66
N ILE A 15 25.07 51.02 -41.11
CA ILE A 15 25.15 49.77 -41.88
C ILE A 15 24.06 48.84 -41.33
N LEU A 16 23.09 48.56 -42.20
CA LEU A 16 21.98 47.65 -42.00
C LEU A 16 22.45 46.26 -42.44
N ILE A 17 22.55 45.30 -41.53
CA ILE A 17 22.72 43.88 -41.87
C ILE A 17 21.61 43.07 -41.19
N ALA A 18 20.98 42.25 -42.02
CA ALA A 18 19.71 41.57 -41.81
C ALA A 18 19.73 40.54 -40.67
N SER A 19 18.67 40.55 -39.87
CA SER A 19 18.39 39.57 -38.83
C SER A 19 17.90 38.25 -39.45
N ILE A 20 18.74 37.22 -39.44
CA ILE A 20 18.30 35.82 -39.56
C ILE A 20 18.13 35.28 -38.13
N ALA A 21 16.89 35.29 -37.64
CA ALA A 21 16.53 34.67 -36.37
C ALA A 21 16.06 33.23 -36.65
N MET A 22 16.99 32.28 -36.57
CA MET A 22 16.67 30.87 -36.45
C MET A 22 17.59 30.29 -35.37
N GLY A 23 17.01 29.77 -34.28
CA GLY A 23 17.80 29.04 -33.30
C GLY A 23 17.23 29.01 -31.90
N PHE A 24 16.74 27.83 -31.53
CA PHE A 24 16.50 27.33 -30.18
C PHE A 24 15.32 27.94 -29.41
N ALA A 25 14.17 27.29 -29.55
CA ALA A 25 13.23 27.18 -28.45
C ALA A 25 13.96 26.56 -27.24
N LEU A 26 14.31 27.42 -26.29
CA LEU A 26 14.69 27.01 -24.94
C LEU A 26 13.50 26.27 -24.35
N ILE A 27 13.57 24.94 -24.36
CA ILE A 27 12.76 24.11 -23.47
C ILE A 27 13.06 24.62 -22.06
N PRO A 28 12.07 25.06 -21.26
CA PRO A 28 12.30 25.35 -19.87
C PRO A 28 12.70 24.02 -19.22
N MET A 29 14.02 23.86 -19.00
CA MET A 29 14.54 22.92 -18.03
C MET A 29 13.78 23.22 -16.75
N HIS A 30 12.95 22.26 -16.33
CA HIS A 30 12.30 22.34 -15.03
C HIS A 30 13.44 22.37 -14.01
N SER A 31 13.76 23.54 -13.48
CA SER A 31 14.59 23.63 -12.30
C SER A 31 13.79 22.96 -11.20
N ASN A 32 14.18 21.76 -10.81
CA ASN A 32 13.84 21.27 -9.48
C ASN A 32 14.37 22.34 -8.52
N ALA A 33 13.48 23.11 -7.91
CA ALA A 33 13.86 23.97 -6.81
C ALA A 33 14.53 23.05 -5.78
N ALA A 34 15.83 23.22 -5.57
CA ALA A 34 16.53 22.53 -4.50
C ALA A 34 15.89 23.01 -3.20
N THR A 35 15.01 22.19 -2.64
CA THR A 35 14.44 22.44 -1.33
C THR A 35 15.58 22.30 -0.32
N ASN A 36 15.90 23.38 0.40
CA ASN A 36 16.98 23.42 1.42
C ASN A 36 16.67 22.59 2.67
N ASN A 37 15.77 21.62 2.57
CA ASN A 37 15.21 20.93 3.71
C ASN A 37 15.89 19.58 3.92
N VAL A 38 16.01 19.18 5.20
CA VAL A 38 16.51 17.86 5.56
C VAL A 38 15.44 16.81 5.25
N THR A 39 15.82 15.73 4.58
CA THR A 39 14.90 14.64 4.21
C THR A 39 15.49 13.27 4.52
N LEU A 40 14.63 12.27 4.70
CA LEU A 40 15.02 10.86 4.74
C LEU A 40 14.70 10.20 3.40
N ARG A 41 15.64 9.40 2.91
CA ARG A 41 15.50 8.71 1.63
C ARG A 41 16.03 7.28 1.72
N LEU A 42 15.33 6.37 1.06
CA LEU A 42 15.80 5.00 0.82
C LEU A 42 16.53 4.95 -0.54
N ARG A 43 17.62 4.20 -0.60
CA ARG A 43 18.38 3.96 -1.84
C ARG A 43 18.98 2.55 -1.85
N PRO A 44 19.42 2.02 -3.00
CA PRO A 44 20.20 0.78 -3.03
C PRO A 44 21.45 0.89 -2.16
N HIS A 45 21.85 -0.20 -1.52
CA HIS A 45 23.09 -0.24 -0.75
C HIS A 45 24.30 0.12 -1.62
N CYS A 46 25.20 0.93 -1.07
CA CYS A 46 26.37 1.43 -1.75
C CYS A 46 27.56 1.66 -0.80
N GLU A 47 28.70 1.02 -1.11
CA GLU A 47 29.95 1.14 -0.33
C GLU A 47 30.90 2.22 -0.88
N ALA A 48 30.38 3.27 -1.52
CA ALA A 48 31.23 4.34 -2.05
C ALA A 48 31.77 5.24 -0.92
N VAL A 49 33.03 5.69 -1.07
CA VAL A 49 33.63 6.69 -0.17
C VAL A 49 32.84 7.99 -0.24
N ASN A 50 32.47 8.42 -1.46
CA ASN A 50 31.60 9.56 -1.66
C ASN A 50 30.13 9.12 -1.74
N GLN A 51 29.38 9.42 -0.70
CA GLN A 51 27.97 9.05 -0.57
C GLN A 51 27.07 9.71 -1.64
N GLN A 52 27.51 10.79 -2.27
CA GLN A 52 26.79 11.50 -3.33
C GLN A 52 26.85 10.77 -4.68
N GLU A 53 27.84 9.90 -4.87
CA GLU A 53 28.00 9.10 -6.10
C GLU A 53 27.18 7.82 -6.09
N CYS A 54 26.54 7.51 -4.95
CA CYS A 54 25.73 6.32 -4.81
C CYS A 54 24.44 6.38 -5.66
N PRO A 55 24.04 5.26 -6.26
CA PRO A 55 22.84 5.21 -7.09
C PRO A 55 21.58 5.51 -6.27
N SER A 56 20.56 6.04 -6.93
CA SER A 56 19.21 6.16 -6.39
C SER A 56 18.29 5.12 -7.04
N TYR A 57 17.22 4.76 -6.34
CA TYR A 57 16.11 4.05 -6.98
C TYR A 57 15.49 4.91 -8.09
N ALA A 58 14.83 4.23 -9.05
CA ALA A 58 14.16 4.91 -10.13
C ALA A 58 12.96 5.70 -9.57
N VAL A 59 12.77 6.94 -10.01
CA VAL A 59 11.60 7.75 -9.66
C VAL A 59 10.41 7.26 -10.47
N LYS A 60 9.32 6.89 -9.81
CA LYS A 60 8.04 6.56 -10.46
C LYS A 60 7.14 7.78 -10.53
N ASP A 61 7.03 8.49 -9.41
CA ASP A 61 6.30 9.75 -9.25
C ASP A 61 6.97 10.57 -8.13
N PRO A 62 6.62 11.86 -7.92
CA PRO A 62 7.34 12.73 -7.00
C PRO A 62 7.48 12.23 -5.55
N LEU A 63 6.61 11.33 -5.10
CA LEU A 63 6.64 10.75 -3.75
C LEU A 63 6.89 9.24 -3.75
N THR A 64 7.19 8.64 -4.90
CA THR A 64 7.39 7.20 -5.00
C THR A 64 8.62 6.91 -5.84
N ILE A 65 9.58 6.24 -5.22
CA ILE A 65 10.70 5.60 -5.88
C ILE A 65 10.44 4.09 -5.97
N GLN A 66 11.09 3.40 -6.91
CA GLN A 66 10.86 1.99 -7.12
C GLN A 66 12.14 1.18 -7.29
N THR A 67 12.14 -0.03 -6.75
CA THR A 67 13.21 -1.00 -6.98
C THR A 67 13.20 -1.47 -8.43
N PRO A 68 14.31 -2.01 -8.94
CA PRO A 68 14.24 -2.93 -10.08
C PRO A 68 13.29 -4.10 -9.79
N GLU A 69 12.84 -4.81 -10.83
CA GLU A 69 12.10 -6.06 -10.65
C GLU A 69 13.00 -7.10 -9.96
N ILE A 70 12.54 -7.63 -8.84
CA ILE A 70 13.22 -8.65 -8.05
C ILE A 70 12.38 -9.92 -7.99
N VAL A 71 13.02 -11.09 -7.92
CA VAL A 71 12.33 -12.38 -7.83
C VAL A 71 12.15 -12.81 -6.38
N LYS A 72 11.22 -13.74 -6.13
CA LYS A 72 11.09 -14.40 -4.83
C LYS A 72 12.44 -14.97 -4.38
N GLY A 73 12.76 -14.81 -3.10
CA GLY A 73 14.02 -15.22 -2.49
C GLY A 73 15.19 -14.26 -2.71
N SER A 74 15.03 -13.18 -3.47
CA SER A 74 16.06 -12.14 -3.57
C SER A 74 16.15 -11.30 -2.30
N LEU A 75 17.37 -10.91 -1.95
CA LEU A 75 17.61 -9.90 -0.92
C LEU A 75 17.48 -8.51 -1.52
N ILE A 76 16.67 -7.69 -0.86
CA ILE A 76 16.58 -6.26 -1.04
C ILE A 76 17.57 -5.64 -0.06
N ASP A 77 18.65 -5.08 -0.61
CA ASP A 77 19.72 -4.46 0.17
C ASP A 77 19.69 -2.95 -0.07
N MET A 78 19.35 -2.20 0.98
CA MET A 78 19.08 -0.77 0.87
C MET A 78 19.72 0.00 2.02
N ASP A 79 20.08 1.25 1.75
CA ASP A 79 20.50 2.20 2.78
C ASP A 79 19.35 3.16 3.09
N LEU A 80 19.14 3.43 4.37
CA LEU A 80 18.48 4.65 4.82
C LEU A 80 19.53 5.76 4.92
N VAL A 81 19.26 6.91 4.29
CA VAL A 81 20.15 8.07 4.31
C VAL A 81 19.40 9.34 4.67
N ILE A 82 20.11 10.29 5.28
CA ILE A 82 19.66 11.67 5.46
C ILE A 82 20.28 12.51 4.33
N ASP A 83 19.44 13.19 3.56
CA ASP A 83 19.90 14.28 2.69
C ASP A 83 19.85 15.57 3.51
N ASN A 84 21.02 16.18 3.77
CA ASN A 84 21.22 17.34 4.63
C ASN A 84 21.85 18.50 3.85
N PRO A 85 21.10 19.14 2.93
CA PRO A 85 21.65 20.15 2.01
C PRO A 85 22.18 21.40 2.71
N THR A 86 21.78 21.64 3.96
CA THR A 86 22.19 22.80 4.76
C THR A 86 23.26 22.50 5.81
N GLY A 87 23.72 21.24 5.91
CA GLY A 87 24.78 20.85 6.86
C GLY A 87 24.37 20.97 8.33
N GLN A 88 23.09 20.77 8.65
CA GLN A 88 22.57 20.79 10.01
C GLN A 88 23.34 19.80 10.91
N PRO A 89 23.63 20.16 12.17
CA PRO A 89 24.37 19.30 13.11
C PRO A 89 23.46 18.22 13.69
N ILE A 90 23.25 17.13 12.95
CA ILE A 90 22.33 16.06 13.34
C ILE A 90 22.90 15.27 14.52
N THR A 91 22.07 15.03 15.54
CA THR A 91 22.43 14.25 16.73
C THR A 91 21.72 12.90 16.79
N ARG A 92 20.46 12.84 16.33
CA ARG A 92 19.60 11.66 16.45
C ARG A 92 18.69 11.51 15.24
N VAL A 93 18.39 10.27 14.86
CA VAL A 93 17.47 9.94 13.78
C VAL A 93 16.55 8.81 14.23
N ARG A 94 15.26 8.98 13.99
CA ARG A 94 14.23 7.96 14.17
C ARG A 94 13.55 7.77 12.81
N GLY A 95 13.37 6.53 12.38
CA GLY A 95 12.86 6.21 11.05
C GLY A 95 12.05 4.93 11.08
N TRP A 96 10.81 5.00 11.57
CA TRP A 96 9.91 3.87 11.47
C TRP A 96 9.32 3.79 10.08
N MET A 97 9.25 2.57 9.53
CA MET A 97 8.68 2.31 8.21
C MET A 97 7.71 1.16 8.30
N SER A 98 6.53 1.30 7.71
CA SER A 98 5.62 0.18 7.49
C SER A 98 6.04 -0.65 6.29
N TYR A 99 5.90 -1.96 6.40
CA TYR A 99 6.08 -2.91 5.33
C TYR A 99 5.10 -4.09 5.47
N ASP A 100 4.90 -4.85 4.40
CA ASP A 100 4.12 -6.08 4.45
C ASP A 100 5.02 -7.26 4.90
N SER A 101 4.84 -7.72 6.14
CA SER A 101 5.64 -8.80 6.73
C SER A 101 5.35 -10.20 6.19
N ILE A 102 4.28 -10.36 5.42
CA ILE A 102 3.99 -11.60 4.69
C ILE A 102 4.83 -11.66 3.41
N LEU A 103 5.01 -10.51 2.75
CA LEU A 103 5.69 -10.42 1.45
C LEU A 103 7.18 -10.18 1.59
N LEU A 104 7.59 -9.42 2.61
CA LEU A 104 8.98 -9.08 2.88
C LEU A 104 9.34 -9.55 4.27
N GLU A 105 10.44 -10.29 4.39
CA GLU A 105 10.97 -10.74 5.67
C GLU A 105 12.20 -9.90 6.04
N GLY A 106 12.19 -9.27 7.20
CA GLY A 106 13.36 -8.55 7.70
C GLY A 106 14.51 -9.51 8.00
N LYS A 107 15.71 -9.21 7.52
CA LYS A 107 16.91 -10.06 7.73
C LYS A 107 17.96 -9.38 8.57
N LYS A 108 18.28 -8.13 8.27
CA LYS A 108 19.37 -7.42 8.94
C LYS A 108 19.15 -5.92 8.97
N ILE A 109 19.59 -5.31 10.05
CA ILE A 109 19.76 -3.87 10.21
C ILE A 109 21.17 -3.66 10.72
N GLU A 110 21.95 -2.84 10.02
CA GLU A 110 23.30 -2.45 10.43
C GLU A 110 23.36 -0.93 10.56
N PRO A 111 23.39 -0.39 11.79
CA PRO A 111 23.63 1.02 12.02
C PRO A 111 24.95 1.46 11.38
N SER A 112 24.96 2.66 10.80
CA SER A 112 26.18 3.26 10.28
C SER A 112 27.10 3.76 11.40
N ALA A 113 28.36 3.99 11.05
CA ALA A 113 29.31 4.62 11.97
C ALA A 113 28.93 6.06 12.37
N ALA A 114 28.07 6.74 11.60
CA ALA A 114 27.57 8.08 11.93
C ALA A 114 26.60 8.07 13.12
N PHE A 115 25.88 6.95 13.33
CA PHE A 115 24.90 6.80 14.40
C PHE A 115 25.05 5.45 15.12
N PRO A 116 26.13 5.27 15.92
CA PRO A 116 26.46 3.97 16.52
C PRO A 116 25.59 3.62 17.72
N VAL A 117 24.91 4.58 18.34
CA VAL A 117 24.10 4.36 19.54
C VAL A 117 22.68 3.98 19.15
N VAL A 118 22.24 2.78 19.50
CA VAL A 118 20.92 2.25 19.16
C VAL A 118 19.95 2.48 20.31
N THR A 119 18.79 3.07 20.03
CA THR A 119 17.67 3.15 20.97
C THR A 119 17.10 1.74 21.22
N PRO A 120 16.92 1.30 22.48
CA PRO A 120 16.40 -0.03 22.79
C PRO A 120 15.06 -0.33 22.09
N GLY A 121 14.99 -1.44 21.36
CA GLY A 121 13.81 -1.85 20.62
C GLY A 121 13.58 -1.10 19.29
N GLU A 122 14.49 -0.21 18.89
CA GLU A 122 14.42 0.56 17.65
C GLU A 122 15.65 0.32 16.74
N ALA A 123 16.02 -0.94 16.56
CA ALA A 123 16.80 -1.41 15.42
C ALA A 123 16.33 -2.83 15.09
N ASP A 124 15.02 -2.96 14.86
CA ASP A 124 14.35 -4.26 14.81
C ASP A 124 13.20 -4.27 13.79
N PHE A 125 12.88 -5.47 13.33
CA PHE A 125 11.71 -5.75 12.51
C PHE A 125 10.58 -6.26 13.40
N ALA A 126 9.67 -5.37 13.78
CA ALA A 126 8.42 -5.72 14.45
C ALA A 126 7.43 -6.33 13.44
N ALA A 127 7.72 -7.54 12.96
CA ALA A 127 7.00 -8.22 11.87
C ALA A 127 5.50 -8.40 12.15
N LEU A 128 5.12 -8.68 13.39
CA LEU A 128 3.71 -8.80 13.80
C LEU A 128 2.95 -7.47 13.68
N GLN A 129 3.66 -6.35 13.78
CA GLN A 129 3.09 -5.01 13.67
C GLN A 129 3.27 -4.43 12.25
N GLY A 130 4.03 -5.11 11.38
CA GLY A 130 4.37 -4.62 10.04
C GLY A 130 5.29 -3.41 10.05
N PHE A 131 6.18 -3.27 11.04
CA PHE A 131 7.08 -2.12 11.16
C PHE A 131 8.55 -2.51 11.22
N LEU A 132 9.36 -1.81 10.42
CA LEU A 132 10.80 -1.68 10.61
C LEU A 132 11.02 -0.46 11.52
N LYS A 133 11.68 -0.66 12.66
CA LYS A 133 11.93 0.38 13.66
C LYS A 133 13.41 0.73 13.69
N LEU A 134 13.71 2.01 13.48
CA LEU A 134 15.04 2.57 13.58
C LEU A 134 15.01 3.80 14.49
N GLY A 135 15.90 3.81 15.47
CA GLY A 135 16.14 4.89 16.41
C GLY A 135 17.63 4.85 16.74
N LEU A 136 18.39 5.75 16.14
CA LEU A 136 19.84 5.79 16.20
C LEU A 136 20.31 7.18 16.61
N GLN A 137 21.41 7.23 17.34
CA GLN A 137 22.01 8.45 17.86
C GLN A 137 23.52 8.44 17.63
N THR A 138 24.06 9.65 17.47
CA THR A 138 25.49 9.92 17.56
C THR A 138 26.01 9.58 18.96
N GLU A 139 27.34 9.50 19.11
CA GLU A 139 27.94 9.44 20.44
C GLU A 139 27.64 10.71 21.25
N ALA A 140 27.65 10.61 22.57
CA ALA A 140 27.33 11.73 23.45
C ALA A 140 28.17 12.98 23.13
N GLY A 141 27.49 14.09 22.84
CA GLY A 141 28.12 15.38 22.50
C GLY A 141 28.74 15.45 21.11
N LYS A 142 28.49 14.47 20.23
CA LYS A 142 28.89 14.49 18.82
C LYS A 142 27.72 14.89 17.93
N THR A 143 28.04 15.38 16.74
CA THR A 143 27.08 15.75 15.69
C THR A 143 27.65 15.32 14.34
N VAL A 144 26.77 15.12 13.36
CA VAL A 144 27.16 14.82 11.98
C VAL A 144 26.48 15.83 11.05
N SER A 145 27.28 16.47 10.19
CA SER A 145 26.85 17.58 9.32
C SER A 145 27.13 17.34 7.83
N ASP A 146 27.51 16.11 7.45
CA ASP A 146 27.74 15.78 6.04
C ASP A 146 26.46 16.02 5.22
N LEU A 147 26.63 16.33 3.94
CA LEU A 147 25.50 16.64 3.05
C LEU A 147 24.62 15.42 2.75
N VAL A 148 25.19 14.22 2.80
CA VAL A 148 24.49 12.94 2.67
C VAL A 148 25.03 12.02 3.76
N ILE A 149 24.20 11.73 4.76
CA ILE A 149 24.62 10.98 5.95
C ILE A 149 24.01 9.57 5.89
N PRO A 150 24.80 8.49 5.82
CA PRO A 150 24.26 7.14 5.95
C PRO A 150 23.70 6.95 7.37
N VAL A 151 22.53 6.33 7.48
CA VAL A 151 21.87 6.05 8.77
C VAL A 151 22.06 4.59 9.14
N ALA A 152 21.56 3.69 8.29
CA ALA A 152 21.67 2.25 8.46
C ALA A 152 21.54 1.53 7.13
N ARG A 153 22.19 0.37 7.01
CA ARG A 153 21.92 -0.61 5.97
C ARG A 153 20.80 -1.53 6.44
N ILE A 154 19.84 -1.82 5.56
CA ILE A 154 18.65 -2.60 5.82
C ILE A 154 18.60 -3.71 4.76
N GLN A 155 18.54 -4.95 5.22
CA GLN A 155 18.41 -6.12 4.35
C GLN A 155 17.07 -6.81 4.62
N MET A 156 16.29 -7.01 3.56
CA MET A 156 15.01 -7.69 3.60
C MET A 156 14.97 -8.78 2.52
N LEU A 157 14.34 -9.91 2.79
CA LEU A 157 14.12 -10.97 1.81
C LEU A 157 12.74 -10.79 1.17
N ALA A 158 12.66 -10.90 -0.16
CA ALA A 158 11.40 -11.06 -0.86
C ALA A 158 10.83 -12.47 -0.60
N ALA A 159 10.04 -12.61 0.47
CA ALA A 159 9.53 -13.90 0.93
C ALA A 159 8.40 -14.44 0.03
N GLU A 160 7.49 -13.57 -0.40
CA GLU A 160 6.34 -13.95 -1.23
C GLU A 160 6.04 -12.88 -2.29
N VAL A 161 5.36 -13.29 -3.37
CA VAL A 161 4.96 -12.40 -4.47
C VAL A 161 3.44 -12.21 -4.46
N PRO A 162 2.93 -10.98 -4.25
CA PRO A 162 1.50 -10.73 -4.24
C PRO A 162 0.91 -10.78 -5.66
N GLN A 163 -0.42 -10.94 -5.72
CA GLN A 163 -1.17 -10.68 -6.94
C GLN A 163 -0.99 -9.20 -7.33
N GLY A 164 -0.38 -8.94 -8.49
CA GLY A 164 0.02 -7.60 -8.94
C GLY A 164 1.52 -7.29 -8.82
N GLY A 165 2.31 -8.17 -8.20
CA GLY A 165 3.78 -8.12 -8.21
C GLY A 165 4.37 -6.87 -7.55
N LYS A 166 3.66 -6.25 -6.60
CA LYS A 166 4.08 -4.97 -5.99
C LYS A 166 3.75 -4.93 -4.51
N THR A 167 4.65 -4.37 -3.70
CA THR A 167 4.42 -4.02 -2.29
C THR A 167 5.11 -2.69 -1.97
N VAL A 168 4.79 -2.06 -0.85
CA VAL A 168 5.28 -0.71 -0.49
C VAL A 168 5.95 -0.72 0.87
N ILE A 169 7.07 -0.02 0.97
CA ILE A 169 7.71 0.39 2.22
C ILE A 169 7.52 1.91 2.34
N ALA A 170 6.96 2.38 3.45
CA ALA A 170 6.65 3.80 3.64
C ALA A 170 6.95 4.25 5.07
N PHE A 171 7.44 5.48 5.23
CA PHE A 171 7.66 6.07 6.55
C PHE A 171 6.36 6.13 7.36
N TYR A 172 6.49 5.95 8.67
CA TYR A 172 5.38 5.93 9.61
C TYR A 172 5.45 7.13 10.54
N ASP A 173 4.30 7.80 10.69
CA ASP A 173 4.07 8.85 11.68
C ASP A 173 5.16 9.93 11.66
N VAL A 174 5.40 10.48 10.47
CA VAL A 174 6.23 11.67 10.27
C VAL A 174 5.49 12.85 10.88
N GLN A 175 6.09 13.47 11.89
CA GLN A 175 5.55 14.65 12.56
C GLN A 175 6.63 15.72 12.63
N THR A 176 6.23 16.97 12.82
CA THR A 176 7.13 18.10 13.10
C THR A 176 7.60 18.15 14.56
N SER A 177 7.00 17.36 15.45
CA SER A 177 7.43 17.19 16.83
C SER A 177 8.58 16.19 16.95
N THR A 178 9.19 16.13 18.13
CA THR A 178 10.18 15.09 18.51
C THR A 178 9.52 13.76 18.92
N ASP A 179 8.20 13.75 19.12
CA ASP A 179 7.43 12.61 19.62
C ASP A 179 7.04 11.63 18.50
N GLY A 180 7.13 12.06 17.24
CA GLY A 180 6.86 11.23 16.07
C GLY A 180 7.78 10.00 15.97
N HIS A 181 7.33 8.99 15.24
CA HIS A 181 8.10 7.76 15.00
C HIS A 181 9.12 7.90 13.86
N THR A 182 9.03 8.99 13.10
CA THR A 182 10.01 9.36 12.09
C THR A 182 10.40 10.81 12.29
N ALA A 183 11.66 11.06 12.62
CA ALA A 183 12.20 12.36 12.97
C ALA A 183 13.72 12.42 12.72
N VAL A 184 14.23 13.59 12.36
CA VAL A 184 15.68 13.86 12.30
C VAL A 184 15.92 15.04 13.24
N ILE A 185 16.74 14.81 14.27
CA ILE A 185 16.85 15.71 15.40
C ILE A 185 18.21 16.39 15.41
N VAL A 186 18.19 17.70 15.66
CA VAL A 186 19.34 18.50 16.06
C VAL A 186 19.20 18.88 17.52
N ASP A 187 20.32 19.07 18.20
CA ASP A 187 20.37 19.69 19.52
C ASP A 187 20.86 21.14 19.36
N GLU A 188 19.95 22.09 19.56
CA GLU A 188 20.24 23.52 19.60
C GLU A 188 20.12 23.97 21.06
N ASP A 189 21.26 24.26 21.70
CA ASP A 189 21.34 24.80 23.08
C ASP A 189 20.63 23.94 24.15
N GLY A 190 20.69 22.61 24.03
CA GLY A 190 20.06 21.67 24.96
C GLY A 190 18.55 21.49 24.70
N GLN A 191 18.06 21.93 23.55
CA GLN A 191 16.70 21.69 23.09
C GLN A 191 16.74 20.81 21.84
N GLU A 192 16.06 19.66 21.92
CA GLU A 192 15.88 18.79 20.75
C GLU A 192 14.86 19.40 19.79
N LYS A 193 15.23 19.47 18.52
CA LYS A 193 14.37 20.02 17.46
C LYS A 193 14.36 19.08 16.26
N ASN A 194 13.17 18.76 15.78
CA ASN A 194 13.02 17.98 14.56
C ASN A 194 13.16 18.88 13.33
N VAL A 195 14.11 18.56 12.45
CA VAL A 195 14.42 19.29 11.21
C VAL A 195 13.89 18.59 9.95
N LEU A 196 13.20 17.47 10.12
CA LEU A 196 12.64 16.68 9.03
C LEU A 196 11.38 17.33 8.44
N VAL A 197 11.24 17.25 7.12
CA VAL A 197 9.99 17.64 6.45
C VAL A 197 8.89 16.60 6.65
N GLU A 198 7.63 17.07 6.68
CA GLU A 198 6.48 16.19 6.92
C GLU A 198 6.16 15.25 5.74
N VAL A 199 6.57 15.60 4.54
CA VAL A 199 6.28 14.80 3.34
C VAL A 199 7.51 13.98 2.96
N LEU A 200 7.46 12.70 3.31
CA LEU A 200 8.44 11.71 2.87
C LEU A 200 7.84 10.80 1.82
N GLY A 201 8.68 10.39 0.86
CA GLY A 201 8.27 9.44 -0.16
C GLY A 201 8.13 8.00 0.36
N SER A 202 7.75 7.11 -0.54
CA SER A 202 7.65 5.67 -0.32
C SER A 202 8.51 4.91 -1.35
N LEU A 203 8.91 3.69 -0.98
CA LEU A 203 9.58 2.76 -1.86
C LEU A 203 8.58 1.70 -2.33
N LEU A 204 8.29 1.70 -3.63
CA LEU A 204 7.56 0.64 -4.31
C LEU A 204 8.52 -0.50 -4.65
N VAL A 205 8.33 -1.64 -4.02
CA VAL A 205 9.08 -2.86 -4.30
C VAL A 205 8.38 -3.62 -5.43
N GLN A 206 9.10 -3.85 -6.53
CA GLN A 206 8.60 -4.55 -7.71
C GLN A 206 9.02 -6.01 -7.69
N LEU A 207 8.06 -6.92 -7.56
CA LEU A 207 8.26 -8.36 -7.49
C LEU A 207 7.83 -8.99 -8.81
N LYS A 208 8.77 -9.66 -9.49
CA LYS A 208 8.50 -10.38 -10.73
C LYS A 208 7.58 -11.55 -10.43
N GLN A 209 6.42 -11.56 -11.08
CA GLN A 209 5.52 -12.70 -11.01
C GLN A 209 6.11 -13.87 -11.79
N ASP A 210 6.07 -15.06 -11.20
CA ASP A 210 6.33 -16.28 -11.93
C ASP A 210 5.17 -16.46 -12.91
N GLN A 211 5.37 -16.07 -14.17
CA GLN A 211 4.44 -16.41 -15.22
C GLN A 211 4.53 -17.91 -15.44
N THR A 212 3.72 -18.67 -14.70
CA THR A 212 3.30 -19.97 -15.21
C THR A 212 2.47 -19.64 -16.45
N ALA A 213 3.02 -19.95 -17.63
CA ALA A 213 2.33 -19.73 -18.90
C ALA A 213 0.88 -20.25 -18.79
N PRO A 214 -0.13 -19.53 -19.32
CA PRO A 214 -1.46 -20.10 -19.39
C PRO A 214 -1.36 -21.42 -20.15
N ILE A 215 -1.86 -22.49 -19.54
CA ILE A 215 -2.07 -23.77 -20.21
C ILE A 215 -2.96 -23.45 -21.40
N ALA A 216 -2.36 -23.42 -22.59
CA ALA A 216 -3.11 -23.35 -23.83
C ALA A 216 -4.01 -24.58 -23.84
N SER A 217 -5.32 -24.37 -23.69
CA SER A 217 -6.32 -25.38 -23.99
C SER A 217 -6.27 -25.62 -25.51
N ALA A 218 -5.36 -26.49 -25.93
CA ALA A 218 -5.33 -27.00 -27.29
C ALA A 218 -6.57 -27.90 -27.49
N ALA A 219 -7.68 -27.28 -27.88
CA ALA A 219 -8.74 -27.98 -28.58
C ALA A 219 -8.19 -28.33 -29.98
N SER A 220 -7.55 -29.49 -30.09
CA SER A 220 -7.15 -30.06 -31.38
C SER A 220 -8.31 -30.90 -31.91
N SER A 221 -9.07 -30.33 -32.85
CA SER A 221 -9.93 -31.12 -33.74
C SER A 221 -9.07 -31.70 -34.85
N ALA A 222 -8.95 -33.03 -34.87
CA ALA A 222 -8.56 -33.79 -36.06
C ALA A 222 -9.60 -33.59 -37.16
N PRO A 223 -9.21 -33.74 -38.45
CA PRO A 223 -9.34 -35.08 -39.02
C PRO A 223 -8.15 -35.52 -39.90
N ALA A 224 -8.11 -36.83 -40.09
CA ALA A 224 -7.21 -37.57 -40.95
C ALA A 224 -7.41 -37.27 -42.45
N SER A 225 -6.33 -37.32 -43.25
CA SER A 225 -6.17 -38.36 -44.28
C SER A 225 -4.80 -38.31 -44.99
N ALA A 226 -4.18 -39.48 -44.98
CA ALA A 226 -3.25 -40.16 -45.90
C ALA A 226 -2.49 -39.47 -47.06
N ALA A 227 -1.29 -40.06 -47.27
CA ALA A 227 -0.51 -40.24 -48.52
C ALA A 227 0.32 -39.02 -48.98
N ALA A 228 1.54 -39.14 -49.51
CA ALA A 228 2.44 -40.26 -49.81
C ALA A 228 3.86 -39.70 -50.08
N ILE A 229 4.86 -40.45 -49.62
CA ILE A 229 6.19 -40.76 -50.19
C ILE A 229 6.75 -39.87 -51.33
N THR A 230 7.97 -39.34 -51.13
CA THR A 230 9.14 -39.34 -52.05
C THR A 230 10.28 -38.53 -51.41
N SER A 231 11.29 -39.15 -50.81
CA SER A 231 12.51 -39.75 -51.39
C SER A 231 13.70 -38.76 -51.48
N SER A 232 14.68 -39.05 -50.62
CA SER A 232 16.12 -39.18 -50.93
C SER A 232 17.09 -38.01 -50.71
N SER A 233 18.26 -38.46 -50.25
CA SER A 233 19.62 -37.87 -50.33
C SER A 233 20.07 -37.06 -49.11
N VAL A 234 21.24 -37.26 -48.50
CA VAL A 234 22.32 -38.26 -48.62
C VAL A 234 23.16 -38.19 -47.33
N THR A 235 23.65 -39.37 -46.90
CA THR A 235 25.01 -39.71 -46.38
C THR A 235 25.83 -38.58 -45.73
N SER A 236 26.44 -38.72 -44.55
CA SER A 236 27.56 -39.65 -44.31
C SER A 236 28.07 -39.66 -42.84
N ILE A 237 28.43 -40.88 -42.37
CA ILE A 237 29.52 -41.27 -41.43
C ILE A 237 29.33 -40.94 -39.93
N GLU A 238 28.87 -41.87 -39.09
CA GLU A 238 29.62 -42.93 -38.35
C GLU A 238 30.63 -42.44 -37.31
N ALA A 239 30.40 -42.76 -36.02
CA ALA A 239 31.25 -43.69 -35.24
C ALA A 239 30.90 -43.70 -33.73
N SER A 240 30.21 -44.77 -33.32
CA SER A 240 30.48 -45.65 -32.16
C SER A 240 30.56 -45.14 -30.71
N ALA A 241 29.50 -45.50 -29.97
CA ALA A 241 29.42 -46.17 -28.66
C ALA A 241 30.71 -46.50 -27.88
N SER A 242 30.69 -46.35 -26.53
CA SER A 242 30.18 -47.39 -25.61
C SER A 242 30.60 -47.17 -24.14
N SER A 243 29.68 -47.50 -23.23
CA SER A 243 29.88 -47.96 -21.83
C SER A 243 30.39 -46.94 -20.80
N VAL A 244 29.92 -46.87 -19.54
CA VAL A 244 29.55 -47.94 -18.61
C VAL A 244 28.50 -47.40 -17.63
N ALA A 245 27.50 -48.24 -17.31
CA ALA A 245 26.57 -48.02 -16.22
C ALA A 245 27.24 -48.29 -14.86
N SER A 246 27.06 -47.39 -13.89
CA SER A 246 27.19 -47.73 -12.48
C SER A 246 26.01 -47.12 -11.72
N SER A 247 25.09 -48.00 -11.39
CA SER A 247 23.95 -47.84 -10.51
C SER A 247 24.40 -47.47 -9.09
N ILE A 248 23.81 -46.41 -8.54
CA ILE A 248 23.65 -46.23 -7.10
C ILE A 248 22.16 -46.03 -6.86
N ASP A 249 21.54 -47.09 -6.35
CA ASP A 249 20.24 -47.07 -5.69
C ASP A 249 20.31 -46.15 -4.47
N GLY A 250 19.29 -45.31 -4.29
CA GLY A 250 19.24 -44.38 -3.17
C GLY A 250 17.94 -43.59 -3.12
N ALA A 251 16.82 -44.30 -3.07
CA ALA A 251 15.52 -43.86 -2.58
C ALA A 251 15.05 -42.46 -3.03
N ALA A 252 14.34 -42.43 -4.17
CA ALA A 252 13.35 -41.40 -4.45
C ALA A 252 12.24 -41.48 -3.38
N SER A 253 12.44 -40.76 -2.28
CA SER A 253 11.33 -40.40 -1.40
C SER A 253 10.53 -39.36 -2.16
N SER A 254 9.39 -39.80 -2.69
CA SER A 254 8.28 -38.98 -3.12
C SER A 254 8.03 -37.88 -2.09
N ILE A 255 8.51 -36.67 -2.35
CA ILE A 255 8.04 -35.49 -1.66
C ILE A 255 6.63 -35.32 -2.18
N SER A 256 5.68 -35.80 -1.39
CA SER A 256 4.27 -35.53 -1.57
C SER A 256 4.17 -34.02 -1.79
N SER A 257 3.81 -33.63 -3.00
CA SER A 257 3.37 -32.28 -3.29
C SER A 257 2.30 -31.99 -2.26
N VAL A 258 2.58 -31.10 -1.30
CA VAL A 258 1.51 -30.45 -0.55
C VAL A 258 0.83 -29.58 -1.58
N ALA A 259 -0.11 -30.18 -2.31
CA ALA A 259 -1.12 -29.46 -3.03
C ALA A 259 -1.66 -28.43 -2.05
N ALA A 260 -1.64 -27.15 -2.43
CA ALA A 260 -2.31 -26.11 -1.69
C ALA A 260 -3.74 -26.62 -1.41
N VAL A 261 -4.01 -26.93 -0.14
CA VAL A 261 -5.36 -27.26 0.29
C VAL A 261 -6.20 -26.04 -0.13
N PRO A 262 -7.27 -26.22 -0.91
CA PRO A 262 -8.19 -25.13 -1.16
C PRO A 262 -8.63 -24.61 0.21
N GLN A 263 -8.25 -23.38 0.58
CA GLN A 263 -8.73 -22.81 1.83
C GLN A 263 -10.25 -22.78 1.74
N GLU A 264 -10.92 -23.63 2.55
CA GLU A 264 -12.35 -23.51 2.75
C GLU A 264 -12.63 -22.09 3.21
N LYS A 265 -13.47 -21.37 2.47
CA LYS A 265 -13.88 -20.02 2.85
C LYS A 265 -14.60 -20.11 4.20
N THR A 266 -13.94 -19.68 5.26
CA THR A 266 -14.53 -19.60 6.60
C THR A 266 -15.65 -18.55 6.60
N SER A 267 -16.60 -18.67 7.52
CA SER A 267 -17.64 -17.66 7.73
C SER A 267 -17.06 -16.27 7.99
N PHE A 268 -15.84 -16.20 8.55
CA PHE A 268 -15.09 -14.97 8.77
C PHE A 268 -14.78 -14.22 7.47
N THR A 269 -14.38 -14.94 6.41
CA THR A 269 -14.05 -14.33 5.10
C THR A 269 -15.25 -13.63 4.43
N LEU A 270 -16.47 -13.94 4.87
CA LEU A 270 -17.71 -13.34 4.38
C LEU A 270 -18.15 -12.10 5.18
N LEU A 271 -17.55 -11.86 6.35
CA LEU A 271 -17.86 -10.67 7.16
C LEU A 271 -17.42 -9.40 6.43
N GLN A 272 -18.06 -8.28 6.75
CA GLN A 272 -17.75 -6.99 6.14
C GLN A 272 -17.78 -5.88 7.19
N VAL A 273 -16.73 -5.06 7.21
CA VAL A 273 -16.68 -3.84 8.04
C VAL A 273 -17.59 -2.79 7.42
N GLN A 274 -18.44 -2.17 8.25
CA GLN A 274 -19.48 -1.25 7.80
C GLN A 274 -19.20 0.20 8.23
N ASN A 275 -19.93 1.13 7.62
CA ASN A 275 -19.94 2.55 7.97
C ASN A 275 -18.55 3.21 7.99
N LEU A 276 -17.70 2.80 7.05
CA LEU A 276 -16.46 3.50 6.73
C LEU A 276 -16.81 4.96 6.37
N ARG A 277 -16.14 5.89 7.03
CA ARG A 277 -16.35 7.33 6.89
C ARG A 277 -15.02 8.05 6.97
N LEU A 278 -14.90 9.11 6.18
CA LEU A 278 -13.68 9.88 6.01
C LEU A 278 -13.96 11.37 6.27
N THR A 279 -13.07 12.03 6.99
CA THR A 279 -12.93 13.50 6.96
C THR A 279 -11.50 13.86 6.59
N THR A 280 -11.26 15.11 6.24
CA THR A 280 -9.92 15.57 5.87
C THR A 280 -9.69 17.00 6.35
N GLU A 281 -8.44 17.28 6.69
CA GLU A 281 -7.93 18.59 7.08
C GLU A 281 -6.47 18.70 6.62
N GLY A 282 -6.15 19.70 5.79
CA GLY A 282 -4.82 19.82 5.19
C GLY A 282 -4.38 18.56 4.44
N SER A 283 -3.21 18.02 4.77
CA SER A 283 -2.65 16.78 4.21
C SER A 283 -3.07 15.52 4.98
N THR A 284 -4.08 15.61 5.85
CA THR A 284 -4.51 14.53 6.74
C THR A 284 -5.92 14.05 6.39
N VAL A 285 -6.12 12.74 6.45
CA VAL A 285 -7.42 12.07 6.36
C VAL A 285 -7.67 11.33 7.67
N TYR A 286 -8.83 11.57 8.27
CA TYR A 286 -9.30 10.84 9.43
C TYR A 286 -10.30 9.79 8.96
N VAL A 287 -9.98 8.53 9.24
CA VAL A 287 -10.76 7.35 8.86
C VAL A 287 -11.46 6.84 10.12
N ALA A 288 -12.73 6.48 9.99
CA ALA A 288 -13.45 5.78 11.05
C ALA A 288 -14.41 4.75 10.45
N TRP A 289 -14.72 3.69 11.20
CA TRP A 289 -15.66 2.65 10.83
C TRP A 289 -16.40 2.13 12.06
N ASP A 290 -17.36 1.24 11.84
CA ASP A 290 -18.02 0.54 12.94
C ASP A 290 -17.28 -0.74 13.30
N ALA A 291 -17.13 -0.98 14.60
CA ALA A 291 -16.51 -2.20 15.10
C ALA A 291 -17.25 -3.44 14.58
N LEU A 292 -16.51 -4.37 14.01
CA LEU A 292 -17.01 -5.68 13.60
C LEU A 292 -17.18 -6.59 14.81
N THR A 293 -18.39 -7.09 15.04
CA THR A 293 -18.68 -8.06 16.10
C THR A 293 -18.36 -9.48 15.63
N SER A 294 -17.22 -10.02 16.04
CA SER A 294 -16.84 -11.42 15.84
C SER A 294 -15.93 -11.88 16.98
N SER A 295 -16.14 -13.10 17.47
CA SER A 295 -15.24 -13.72 18.47
C SER A 295 -13.87 -14.09 17.88
N GLU A 296 -13.76 -14.10 16.56
CA GLU A 296 -12.52 -14.43 15.85
C GLU A 296 -11.73 -13.18 15.46
N LEU A 297 -12.27 -11.97 15.67
CA LEU A 297 -11.62 -10.72 15.30
C LEU A 297 -10.31 -10.52 16.08
N GLN A 298 -9.22 -10.30 15.35
CA GLN A 298 -7.91 -9.93 15.90
C GLN A 298 -7.54 -8.47 15.60
N GLY A 299 -8.09 -7.88 14.54
CA GLY A 299 -7.71 -6.55 14.10
C GLY A 299 -8.35 -6.11 12.78
N TYR A 300 -7.84 -5.00 12.25
CA TYR A 300 -8.26 -4.43 10.97
C TYR A 300 -7.08 -4.11 10.07
N ASN A 301 -7.24 -4.36 8.77
CA ASN A 301 -6.37 -3.85 7.72
C ASN A 301 -7.10 -2.72 6.97
N VAL A 302 -6.56 -1.51 7.03
CA VAL A 302 -7.04 -0.35 6.29
C VAL A 302 -6.20 -0.18 5.02
N TYR A 303 -6.83 -0.25 3.86
CA TYR A 303 -6.23 -0.13 2.55
C TYR A 303 -6.58 1.21 1.94
N TYR A 304 -5.61 1.85 1.29
CA TYR A 304 -5.84 3.11 0.61
C TYR A 304 -4.93 3.35 -0.58
N GLY A 305 -5.37 4.19 -1.51
CA GLY A 305 -4.65 4.55 -2.73
C GLY A 305 -5.34 5.63 -3.55
N ALA A 306 -4.64 6.17 -4.54
CA ALA A 306 -5.15 7.23 -5.43
C ALA A 306 -5.99 6.69 -6.61
N GLU A 307 -6.13 5.36 -6.72
CA GLU A 307 -6.92 4.72 -7.78
C GLU A 307 -7.99 3.82 -7.17
N MET A 308 -9.21 3.93 -7.72
CA MET A 308 -10.37 3.16 -7.30
C MET A 308 -10.10 1.66 -7.41
N GLY A 309 -10.35 0.91 -6.34
CA GLY A 309 -10.12 -0.53 -6.26
C GLY A 309 -8.66 -0.97 -6.31
N ARG A 310 -7.69 -0.05 -6.38
CA ARG A 310 -6.26 -0.35 -6.41
C ARG A 310 -5.55 0.36 -5.27
N TYR A 311 -5.46 -0.35 -4.14
CA TYR A 311 -4.81 0.14 -2.94
C TYR A 311 -3.33 -0.19 -2.95
N LEU A 312 -2.47 0.82 -2.82
CA LEU A 312 -1.02 0.65 -2.76
C LEU A 312 -0.49 0.69 -1.32
N GLN A 313 -1.30 1.16 -0.38
CA GLN A 313 -0.92 1.33 1.02
C GLN A 313 -1.86 0.54 1.93
N ARG A 314 -1.30 -0.04 3.01
CA ARG A 314 -2.03 -0.82 4.03
C ARG A 314 -1.56 -0.42 5.44
N ARG A 315 -2.49 -0.33 6.40
CA ARG A 315 -2.22 -0.17 7.83
C ARG A 315 -2.94 -1.27 8.61
N THR A 316 -2.20 -2.01 9.42
CA THR A 316 -2.76 -3.04 10.31
C THR A 316 -2.95 -2.46 11.71
N LEU A 317 -4.10 -2.70 12.31
CA LEU A 317 -4.54 -2.12 13.58
C LEU A 317 -5.10 -3.22 14.50
N PRO A 318 -4.99 -3.05 15.84
CA PRO A 318 -5.54 -4.01 16.80
C PRO A 318 -7.08 -4.00 16.79
N MET A 319 -7.71 -5.04 17.36
CA MET A 319 -9.16 -5.23 17.31
C MET A 319 -10.00 -4.10 17.91
N GLU A 320 -9.46 -3.33 18.85
CA GLU A 320 -10.14 -2.21 19.49
C GLU A 320 -10.16 -0.94 18.63
N ALA A 321 -9.32 -0.89 17.59
CA ALA A 321 -9.22 0.27 16.73
C ALA A 321 -10.45 0.41 15.82
N THR A 322 -11.12 1.56 15.90
CA THR A 322 -12.24 1.93 15.02
C THR A 322 -11.97 3.22 14.25
N THR A 323 -10.75 3.76 14.40
CA THR A 323 -10.30 4.99 13.78
C THR A 323 -8.84 4.86 13.34
N LEU A 324 -8.46 5.63 12.32
CA LEU A 324 -7.08 5.77 11.86
C LEU A 324 -6.87 7.19 11.35
N THR A 325 -5.73 7.79 11.70
CA THR A 325 -5.30 9.04 11.08
C THR A 325 -4.22 8.76 10.05
N VAL A 326 -4.49 9.08 8.79
CA VAL A 326 -3.53 8.97 7.70
C VAL A 326 -3.05 10.37 7.35
N ARG A 327 -1.77 10.62 7.63
CA ARG A 327 -1.12 11.93 7.45
C ARG A 327 -0.24 11.94 6.19
N ALA A 328 0.26 13.13 5.85
CA ALA A 328 1.20 13.34 4.74
C ALA A 328 0.69 12.86 3.38
N LEU A 329 -0.63 12.92 3.14
CA LEU A 329 -1.20 12.66 1.83
C LEU A 329 -1.11 13.93 0.95
N PRO A 330 -0.82 13.79 -0.35
CA PRO A 330 -0.87 14.90 -1.30
C PRO A 330 -2.23 15.58 -1.26
N GLN A 331 -2.23 16.89 -0.99
CA GLN A 331 -3.44 17.70 -1.09
C GLN A 331 -3.97 17.70 -2.53
N ASP A 332 -5.25 17.98 -2.66
CA ASP A 332 -5.98 17.99 -3.92
C ASP A 332 -6.05 16.67 -4.68
N THR A 333 -5.61 15.56 -4.08
CA THR A 333 -5.69 14.22 -4.65
C THR A 333 -6.84 13.44 -4.04
N THR A 334 -7.63 12.76 -4.88
CA THR A 334 -8.68 11.84 -4.41
C THR A 334 -8.05 10.53 -3.97
N TYR A 335 -8.27 10.16 -2.72
CA TYR A 335 -7.88 8.87 -2.17
C TYR A 335 -9.11 8.00 -1.91
N TYR A 336 -8.96 6.72 -2.17
CA TYR A 336 -9.94 5.66 -1.95
C TYR A 336 -9.50 4.83 -0.76
N PHE A 337 -10.43 4.51 0.14
CA PHE A 337 -10.19 3.75 1.35
C PHE A 337 -11.14 2.56 1.43
N ALA A 338 -10.63 1.42 1.90
CA ALA A 338 -11.42 0.26 2.27
C ALA A 338 -10.82 -0.44 3.48
N VAL A 339 -11.64 -1.12 4.27
CA VAL A 339 -11.21 -1.81 5.51
C VAL A 339 -11.60 -3.29 5.42
N ARG A 340 -10.71 -4.17 5.88
CA ARG A 340 -10.97 -5.59 6.11
C ARG A 340 -10.68 -5.91 7.56
N ALA A 341 -11.45 -6.82 8.15
CA ALA A 341 -11.10 -7.42 9.44
C ALA A 341 -10.13 -8.58 9.24
N ILE A 342 -9.28 -8.84 10.22
CA ILE A 342 -8.37 -9.99 10.28
C ILE A 342 -8.70 -10.86 11.49
N ASN A 343 -8.64 -12.19 11.34
CA ASN A 343 -8.80 -13.13 12.44
C ASN A 343 -7.46 -13.68 12.96
N MET A 344 -7.50 -14.48 14.03
CA MET A 344 -6.33 -15.15 14.62
C MET A 344 -5.56 -16.05 13.65
N ASN A 345 -6.21 -16.52 12.59
CA ASN A 345 -5.62 -17.34 11.53
C ASN A 345 -5.05 -16.50 10.38
N GLN A 346 -5.02 -15.16 10.52
CA GLN A 346 -4.61 -14.21 9.49
C GLN A 346 -5.47 -14.24 8.23
N GLU A 347 -6.71 -14.75 8.33
CA GLU A 347 -7.68 -14.64 7.25
C GLU A 347 -8.31 -13.25 7.27
N GLU A 348 -8.53 -12.70 6.08
CA GLU A 348 -9.16 -11.39 5.92
C GLU A 348 -10.62 -11.52 5.51
N SER A 349 -11.49 -10.71 6.12
CA SER A 349 -12.90 -10.58 5.78
C SER A 349 -13.10 -10.02 4.36
N ALA A 350 -14.33 -9.87 3.89
CA ALA A 350 -14.62 -9.08 2.70
C ALA A 350 -14.24 -7.60 2.93
N PHE A 351 -13.90 -6.89 1.85
CA PHE A 351 -13.69 -5.44 1.88
C PHE A 351 -14.96 -4.70 2.28
N SER A 352 -14.86 -3.66 3.09
CA SER A 352 -15.91 -2.67 3.31
C SER A 352 -16.38 -2.03 2.00
N LYS A 353 -17.50 -1.30 2.03
CA LYS A 353 -17.80 -0.34 0.96
C LYS A 353 -16.62 0.63 0.85
N GLU A 354 -16.08 0.78 -0.35
CA GLU A 354 -15.01 1.73 -0.62
C GLU A 354 -15.55 3.16 -0.50
N VAL A 355 -14.74 4.04 0.08
CA VAL A 355 -15.09 5.45 0.28
C VAL A 355 -13.96 6.31 -0.25
N ALA A 356 -14.30 7.39 -0.95
CA ALA A 356 -13.35 8.34 -1.48
C ALA A 356 -13.41 9.67 -0.72
N VAL A 357 -12.26 10.35 -0.63
CA VAL A 357 -12.16 11.73 -0.13
C VAL A 357 -11.09 12.46 -0.94
N LYS A 358 -11.32 13.74 -1.26
CA LYS A 358 -10.30 14.60 -1.84
C LYS A 358 -9.52 15.27 -0.72
N VAL A 359 -8.24 14.93 -0.58
CA VAL A 359 -7.40 15.38 0.53
C VAL A 359 -7.33 16.91 0.55
N GLY A 360 -7.60 17.50 1.71
CA GLY A 360 -7.62 18.95 1.91
C GLY A 360 -8.92 19.64 1.50
N ASP A 361 -9.92 18.92 0.97
CA ASP A 361 -11.26 19.46 0.69
C ASP A 361 -12.32 18.82 1.62
N PRO A 362 -12.61 19.44 2.78
CA PRO A 362 -13.59 18.93 3.75
C PRO A 362 -15.00 18.75 3.17
N ARG A 363 -15.34 19.38 2.04
CA ARG A 363 -16.66 19.22 1.39
C ARG A 363 -16.84 17.84 0.77
N THR A 364 -15.74 17.12 0.55
CA THR A 364 -15.74 15.74 0.07
C THR A 364 -15.76 14.71 1.21
N ALA A 365 -15.79 15.18 2.46
CA ALA A 365 -15.92 14.30 3.62
C ALA A 365 -17.23 13.52 3.58
N THR A 366 -17.19 12.29 4.06
CA THR A 366 -18.33 11.39 4.16
C THR A 366 -18.85 11.26 5.59
N ALA A 367 -18.33 12.08 6.52
CA ALA A 367 -18.80 12.15 7.90
C ALA A 367 -19.44 13.52 8.24
N PRO A 368 -20.46 13.55 9.12
CA PRO A 368 -21.23 12.39 9.56
C PRO A 368 -22.10 11.85 8.40
N LEU A 369 -22.46 10.56 8.46
CA LEU A 369 -23.25 9.92 7.41
C LEU A 369 -24.61 10.62 7.29
N VAL A 370 -24.79 11.46 6.27
CA VAL A 370 -26.11 11.94 5.86
C VAL A 370 -26.70 10.86 4.96
N LEU A 371 -27.70 10.13 5.46
CA LEU A 371 -28.50 9.19 4.69
C LEU A 371 -29.25 9.95 3.59
N GLY A 372 -28.63 10.13 2.41
CA GLY A 372 -29.29 10.91 1.35
C GLY A 372 -28.62 11.02 -0.02
N GLN A 373 -27.31 10.78 -0.18
CA GLN A 373 -26.69 10.87 -1.52
C GLN A 373 -25.72 9.71 -1.78
N ASP A 374 -26.30 8.56 -2.11
CA ASP A 374 -25.60 7.49 -2.82
C ASP A 374 -25.65 7.82 -4.32
N THR A 375 -24.69 8.62 -4.81
CA THR A 375 -24.48 8.86 -6.25
C THR A 375 -23.31 8.07 -6.81
N GLY A 376 -22.76 7.11 -6.06
CA GLY A 376 -21.85 6.13 -6.61
C GLY A 376 -22.57 5.22 -7.62
N PRO A 377 -21.88 4.72 -8.67
CA PRO A 377 -22.46 3.71 -9.54
C PRO A 377 -22.94 2.55 -8.66
N ARG A 378 -24.25 2.29 -8.69
CA ARG A 378 -24.94 1.30 -7.87
C ARG A 378 -24.09 0.03 -7.83
N GLY A 379 -23.66 -0.37 -6.64
CA GLY A 379 -22.87 -1.57 -6.37
C GLY A 379 -23.55 -2.82 -6.92
N GLN A 380 -23.38 -3.05 -8.22
CA GLN A 380 -23.70 -4.29 -8.88
C GLN A 380 -22.48 -5.19 -8.70
N ASN A 381 -22.69 -6.27 -7.96
CA ASN A 381 -21.78 -7.39 -7.93
C ASN A 381 -21.51 -7.83 -9.38
N PRO A 382 -20.24 -8.01 -9.83
CA PRO A 382 -19.90 -8.44 -11.19
C PRO A 382 -20.43 -9.83 -11.58
N LEU A 383 -21.22 -10.48 -10.74
CA LEU A 383 -21.85 -11.79 -10.97
C LEU A 383 -23.34 -11.70 -11.29
N THR A 384 -23.95 -10.51 -11.30
CA THR A 384 -25.36 -10.34 -11.71
C THR A 384 -25.48 -9.94 -13.17
N ALA A 385 -24.95 -10.78 -14.06
CA ALA A 385 -25.33 -10.78 -15.47
C ALA A 385 -25.73 -12.20 -15.88
N SER A 386 -26.71 -12.78 -15.18
CA SER A 386 -27.53 -13.85 -15.74
C SER A 386 -28.87 -13.93 -15.00
N THR A 387 -29.91 -13.50 -15.71
CA THR A 387 -31.23 -14.14 -15.79
C THR A 387 -32.05 -14.31 -14.50
N THR A 388 -33.04 -13.42 -14.37
CA THR A 388 -34.39 -13.64 -13.78
C THR A 388 -34.56 -14.87 -12.88
N GLN A 389 -34.56 -14.66 -11.56
CA GLN A 389 -35.59 -15.18 -10.66
C GLN A 389 -35.47 -14.55 -9.26
N SER A 390 -36.61 -14.13 -8.75
CA SER A 390 -36.80 -13.58 -7.40
C SER A 390 -36.53 -14.66 -6.35
N TYR A 391 -35.55 -14.42 -5.48
CA TYR A 391 -35.40 -15.15 -4.22
C TYR A 391 -35.16 -14.14 -3.10
N GLY A 392 -36.12 -14.08 -2.17
CA GLY A 392 -36.05 -13.25 -0.96
C GLY A 392 -34.96 -13.74 -0.01
N VAL A 393 -34.25 -12.81 0.62
CA VAL A 393 -33.19 -13.10 1.58
C VAL A 393 -33.81 -13.48 2.93
N PRO A 394 -33.58 -14.70 3.46
CA PRO A 394 -34.06 -15.13 4.76
C PRO A 394 -33.12 -14.61 5.85
N GLY A 395 -33.63 -13.74 6.73
CA GLY A 395 -32.81 -13.16 7.80
C GLY A 395 -33.55 -12.22 8.74
N LYS A 396 -34.80 -12.52 9.08
CA LYS A 396 -35.48 -11.99 10.28
C LYS A 396 -36.34 -13.10 10.84
N THR A 397 -35.85 -13.84 11.83
CA THR A 397 -36.71 -14.60 12.74
C THR A 397 -37.35 -13.62 13.72
N GLY A 398 -38.27 -12.81 13.21
CA GLY A 398 -39.30 -12.17 13.98
C GLY A 398 -40.59 -12.50 13.27
N VAL A 399 -41.53 -13.18 13.94
CA VAL A 399 -42.85 -13.42 13.38
C VAL A 399 -43.40 -12.11 12.83
N SER A 400 -43.84 -12.13 11.56
CA SER A 400 -44.39 -10.95 10.90
C SER A 400 -45.41 -10.27 11.82
N SER A 401 -45.27 -8.97 12.08
CA SER A 401 -46.21 -8.22 12.92
C SER A 401 -47.67 -8.38 12.48
N ILE A 402 -47.90 -8.74 11.22
CA ILE A 402 -49.22 -9.05 10.66
C ILE A 402 -49.75 -10.39 11.20
N LEU A 403 -48.90 -11.41 11.32
CA LEU A 403 -49.25 -12.70 11.92
C LEU A 403 -49.49 -12.57 13.43
N LEU A 404 -48.68 -11.78 14.13
CA LEU A 404 -48.91 -11.48 15.55
C LEU A 404 -50.25 -10.75 15.77
N LEU A 405 -50.56 -9.75 14.94
CA LEU A 405 -51.85 -9.04 14.97
C LEU A 405 -53.02 -9.96 14.65
N LEU A 406 -52.88 -10.87 13.68
CA LEU A 406 -53.91 -11.87 13.36
C LEU A 406 -54.13 -12.87 14.51
N PHE A 407 -53.07 -13.32 15.18
CA PHE A 407 -53.22 -14.19 16.35
C PHE A 407 -53.90 -13.48 17.51
N ILE A 408 -53.51 -12.23 17.81
CA ILE A 408 -54.17 -11.42 18.86
C ILE A 408 -55.64 -11.15 18.50
N ALA A 409 -55.95 -10.81 17.25
CA ALA A 409 -57.33 -10.61 16.81
C ALA A 409 -58.15 -11.91 16.90
N SER A 410 -57.58 -13.06 16.53
CA SER A 410 -58.26 -14.35 16.66
C SER A 410 -58.55 -14.72 18.12
N ALA A 411 -57.64 -14.40 19.03
CA ALA A 411 -57.81 -14.65 20.46
C ALA A 411 -58.94 -13.80 21.06
N VAL A 412 -59.01 -12.51 20.70
CA VAL A 412 -60.09 -11.60 21.15
C VAL A 412 -61.46 -12.03 20.62
N ILE A 413 -61.54 -12.43 19.34
CA ILE A 413 -62.78 -12.92 18.72
C ILE A 413 -63.21 -14.26 19.35
N GLY A 414 -62.26 -15.15 19.65
CA GLY A 414 -62.51 -16.42 20.34
C GLY A 414 -63.07 -16.22 21.75
N THR A 415 -62.50 -15.28 22.52
CA THR A 415 -63.01 -14.94 23.86
C THR A 415 -64.40 -14.31 23.84
N LEU A 416 -64.72 -13.46 22.85
CA LEU A 416 -66.05 -12.87 22.70
C LEU A 416 -67.12 -13.92 22.33
N LEU A 417 -66.79 -14.89 21.47
CA LEU A 417 -67.70 -15.97 21.12
C LEU A 417 -67.91 -16.96 22.27
N ALA A 418 -66.87 -17.23 23.08
CA ALA A 418 -66.99 -18.06 24.28
C ALA A 418 -67.85 -17.38 25.37
N PHE A 419 -67.70 -16.07 25.57
CA PHE A 419 -68.51 -15.30 26.52
C PHE A 419 -69.99 -15.26 26.10
N ARG A 420 -70.28 -15.13 24.79
CA ARG A 420 -71.65 -15.19 24.26
C ARG A 420 -72.32 -16.54 24.50
N ARG A 421 -71.58 -17.66 24.47
CA ARG A 421 -72.12 -19.01 24.76
C ARG A 421 -72.38 -19.24 26.24
N GLN A 422 -71.61 -18.63 27.13
CA GLN A 422 -71.83 -18.73 28.59
C GLN A 422 -73.09 -17.97 29.06
N TRP A 423 -73.51 -16.92 28.35
CA TRP A 423 -74.73 -16.18 28.69
C TRP A 423 -76.03 -16.84 28.22
N THR A 424 -75.97 -17.68 27.17
CA THR A 424 -77.14 -18.44 26.70
C THR A 424 -77.41 -19.71 27.52
N ALA A 425 -76.46 -20.17 28.34
CA ALA A 425 -76.63 -21.35 29.19
C ALA A 425 -77.18 -21.05 30.60
N HIS A 426 -77.36 -19.78 30.97
CA HIS A 426 -77.88 -19.39 32.29
C HIS A 426 -79.31 -18.80 32.28
N ALA A 427 -80.03 -18.90 31.15
CA ALA A 427 -81.43 -18.51 31.05
C ALA A 427 -82.34 -19.76 30.97
N HIS A 428 -82.37 -20.56 32.03
CA HIS A 428 -83.53 -21.36 32.41
C HIS A 428 -83.48 -21.68 33.91
N PRO A 429 -84.23 -20.94 34.73
CA PRO A 429 -84.86 -21.48 35.93
C PRO A 429 -86.38 -21.57 35.71
N LEU A 430 -86.89 -22.79 35.93
CA LEU A 430 -88.27 -23.20 36.24
C LEU A 430 -89.41 -22.76 35.30
#